data_AF-A0A0G4AML4-F1
#
_entry.id   AF-A0A0G4AML4-F1
#
_cell.length_a   1.000
_cell.length_b   1.000
_cell.length_c   1.000
_cell.angle_alpha   90.00
_cell.angle_beta   90.00
_cell.angle_gamma   90.00
#
_symmetry.space_group_name_H-M   'P 1'
#
loop_
_entity.id
_entity.type
_entity.pdbx_description
1 polymer ?
#
loop_
_entity_poly.entity_id
_entity_poly.type
_entity_poly.pdbx_seq_one_letter_code
_entity_poly.pdbx_strand_id
1 'polypeptide(L)'
;SHLLLRRQPIHSSSTLCLCSAADDHVPAAAGDGLQPLPRKHNYKPTSQTQTPLSPEDKVRILELSLVAKRTPQFPGSIFVQSPGDADVASSLPPINTLFAGDVVDEDMLMRAVDIRRNVTTEIFREALMKKGKFGIRYATNLVSSLADFIDYVMIEAAAMKRLPEFSHSSFNLRAKTVIQESEVVPLIRWLKHNSQSYIRIGKLISMTKGNLKSIRLLAEWLNSVRVRGEFLGSVMLRAGDNIFKRSLEELDEIVEYLESKGVRSEWMGYVISRCPGLLCCSMEELRTRVAFYVDMGMNDHDFGTMVFDCPKALGFLTLEEMTQKVNYLKEFGLNDEEVGKLLAFKPELMCCSIEERWKPLVKYLYYLGISRMGMRKILVVKPMVFCIDLESNIVQKVRFFQDMGIRNDAIGKMLVKFPPLLTYSLLKKIRPVVIFLMTRAGVTPTDITKVIALAPELLGCSISKKLEVNMKYFLSLGISIRQLGAMIADFPMLLRYNIDVLRPKYQYLRRTMVRPLLDVIEFPRFFSYSLEGRIIPRHKILVENRINFKLHHMLASTDEEFERKVAAAVDRRIRFESSVKARTVSGSLLRTCSEVVPRDSESPDCSNITTESSYSGSEESISPSLTESTI
;
A
#
# COMPACT_ATOMS: atom_id res chain seq x y z
N SER A 1 33.88 -6.12 -10.29
CA SER A 1 33.89 -7.33 -9.43
C SER A 1 32.57 -7.42 -8.69
N HIS A 2 31.84 -8.52 -8.88
CA HIS A 2 30.47 -8.77 -8.41
C HIS A 2 30.23 -8.37 -6.95
N LEU A 3 29.17 -7.59 -6.70
CA LEU A 3 28.57 -7.42 -5.37
C LEU A 3 27.12 -7.89 -5.41
N LEU A 4 26.97 -9.16 -5.04
CA LEU A 4 25.73 -9.78 -4.59
C LEU A 4 25.13 -8.96 -3.45
N LEU A 5 24.04 -8.23 -3.72
CA LEU A 5 23.18 -7.69 -2.67
C LEU A 5 22.35 -8.85 -2.10
N ARG A 6 22.86 -9.42 -1.00
CA ARG A 6 22.09 -10.26 -0.08
C ARG A 6 20.76 -9.57 0.25
N ARG A 7 19.65 -10.21 -0.13
CA ARG A 7 18.33 -9.97 0.45
C ARG A 7 18.41 -10.31 1.94
N GLN A 8 18.24 -9.32 2.80
CA GLN A 8 17.81 -9.54 4.18
C GLN A 8 16.34 -9.11 4.31
N PRO A 9 15.50 -9.89 4.99
CA PRO A 9 14.11 -9.56 5.21
C PRO A 9 14.03 -8.40 6.20
N ILE A 10 13.59 -7.24 5.74
CA ILE A 10 13.24 -6.13 6.63
C ILE A 10 11.89 -6.50 7.26
N HIS A 11 11.92 -7.14 8.42
CA HIS A 11 10.84 -7.05 9.39
C HIS A 11 10.76 -5.61 9.89
N SER A 12 10.01 -4.77 9.18
CA SER A 12 9.48 -3.52 9.73
C SER A 12 7.98 -3.68 9.87
N SER A 13 7.56 -4.15 11.04
CA SER A 13 6.19 -3.99 11.54
C SER A 13 5.90 -2.50 11.66
N SER A 14 5.38 -1.91 10.59
CA SER A 14 4.57 -0.69 10.64
C SER A 14 3.74 -0.61 9.35
N THR A 15 2.86 -1.59 9.16
CA THR A 15 1.73 -1.43 8.24
C THR A 15 0.83 -0.38 8.87
N LEU A 16 1.03 0.88 8.47
CA LEU A 16 0.05 1.93 8.65
C LEU A 16 -1.26 1.43 8.03
N CYS A 17 -2.17 1.04 8.91
CA CYS A 17 -3.54 0.75 8.58
C CYS A 17 -4.17 2.05 8.05
N LEU A 18 -4.19 2.22 6.73
CA LEU A 18 -5.08 3.19 6.09
C LEU A 18 -6.49 2.58 6.10
N CYS A 19 -7.09 2.53 7.28
CA CYS A 19 -8.53 2.52 7.42
C CYS A 19 -8.98 3.98 7.35
N SER A 20 -9.46 4.39 6.18
CA SER A 20 -10.31 5.56 6.08
C SER A 20 -11.68 5.17 6.62
N ALA A 21 -11.94 5.57 7.86
CA ALA A 21 -13.27 5.69 8.43
C ALA A 21 -13.51 7.18 8.68
N ALA A 22 -14.63 7.68 8.16
CA ALA A 22 -15.38 8.90 8.47
C ALA A 22 -15.93 9.46 7.15
N ASP A 23 -17.14 9.97 7.03
CA ASP A 23 -18.38 9.90 7.81
C ASP A 23 -19.38 10.65 6.92
N ASP A 24 -20.55 10.09 6.68
CA ASP A 24 -21.64 10.81 6.04
C ASP A 24 -22.20 11.85 7.02
N HIS A 25 -21.73 13.10 6.88
CA HIS A 25 -22.38 14.26 7.48
C HIS A 25 -23.58 14.68 6.61
N VAL A 26 -24.79 14.38 7.11
CA VAL A 26 -26.03 15.05 6.69
C VAL A 26 -26.22 16.30 7.58
N PRO A 27 -26.51 17.49 7.02
CA PRO A 27 -26.72 18.70 7.81
C PRO A 27 -28.13 18.74 8.43
N ALA A 28 -28.22 19.29 9.63
CA ALA A 28 -29.46 19.62 10.32
C ALA A 28 -29.91 21.05 9.98
N ALA A 29 -31.20 21.23 9.66
CA ALA A 29 -31.94 22.47 9.85
C ALA A 29 -33.41 22.17 10.18
N ALA A 30 -33.87 22.76 11.29
CA ALA A 30 -35.26 22.88 11.75
C ALA A 30 -36.16 23.57 10.69
N GLY A 31 -37.48 23.51 10.69
CA GLY A 31 -38.52 22.99 11.57
C GLY A 31 -39.87 23.48 11.01
N ASP A 32 -40.94 22.71 11.25
CA ASP A 32 -42.36 23.09 11.39
C ASP A 32 -43.35 22.14 10.68
N GLY A 33 -44.36 21.74 11.45
CA GLY A 33 -45.74 21.76 10.97
C GLY A 33 -46.32 20.55 10.25
N LEU A 34 -47.15 19.82 11.00
CA LEU A 34 -48.43 19.20 10.60
C LEU A 34 -48.48 17.75 10.08
N GLN A 35 -49.53 17.11 10.60
CA GLN A 35 -49.96 15.71 10.59
C GLN A 35 -50.93 15.46 9.37
N PRO A 36 -51.58 14.28 9.17
CA PRO A 36 -51.16 13.28 8.17
C PRO A 36 -52.24 12.82 7.14
N LEU A 37 -51.82 11.88 6.25
CA LEU A 37 -52.57 10.89 5.41
C LEU A 37 -53.14 11.37 4.04
N PRO A 38 -53.47 10.45 3.08
CA PRO A 38 -52.69 9.32 2.52
C PRO A 38 -52.83 9.19 0.98
N ARG A 39 -51.98 8.42 0.26
CA ARG A 39 -52.37 7.66 -0.97
C ARG A 39 -51.25 6.78 -1.61
N LYS A 40 -51.50 5.47 -1.55
CA LYS A 40 -51.43 4.38 -2.56
C LYS A 40 -50.40 4.36 -3.73
N HIS A 41 -49.78 3.17 -3.83
CA HIS A 41 -49.33 2.38 -5.01
C HIS A 41 -48.16 2.93 -5.85
N ASN A 42 -47.21 2.14 -6.40
CA ASN A 42 -47.12 0.70 -6.63
C ASN A 42 -45.65 0.37 -6.99
N TYR A 43 -45.13 -0.79 -6.55
CA TYR A 43 -43.97 -1.43 -7.19
C TYR A 43 -44.30 -2.90 -7.43
N LYS A 44 -44.21 -3.35 -8.68
CA LYS A 44 -44.21 -4.76 -9.07
C LYS A 44 -42.77 -5.24 -9.21
N PRO A 45 -42.46 -6.44 -8.72
CA PRO A 45 -41.49 -7.29 -9.39
C PRO A 45 -42.13 -8.62 -9.83
N THR A 46 -41.78 -8.99 -11.05
CA THR A 46 -42.11 -10.22 -11.76
C THR A 46 -41.41 -11.43 -11.12
N SER A 47 -42.14 -12.50 -10.83
CA SER A 47 -41.58 -13.83 -10.56
C SER A 47 -42.40 -14.91 -11.26
N GLN A 48 -41.74 -15.72 -12.09
CA GLN A 48 -42.30 -16.90 -12.71
C GLN A 48 -42.44 -18.05 -11.69
N THR A 49 -43.70 -18.46 -11.50
CA THR A 49 -44.20 -19.84 -11.31
C THR A 49 -43.56 -20.73 -10.25
N GLN A 50 -44.08 -20.64 -9.02
CA GLN A 50 -44.45 -21.83 -8.25
C GLN A 50 -45.96 -22.06 -8.44
N THR A 51 -46.37 -23.29 -8.72
CA THR A 51 -47.77 -23.68 -8.83
C THR A 51 -48.49 -23.34 -7.50
N PRO A 52 -49.60 -22.58 -7.53
CA PRO A 52 -50.34 -22.25 -6.32
C PRO A 52 -51.01 -23.52 -5.76
N LEU A 53 -50.75 -23.81 -4.49
CA LEU A 53 -51.44 -24.87 -3.74
C LEU A 53 -52.96 -24.71 -3.86
N SER A 54 -53.65 -25.81 -4.17
CA SER A 54 -55.11 -25.87 -4.29
C SER A 54 -55.77 -25.34 -2.99
N PRO A 55 -56.91 -24.64 -3.07
CA PRO A 55 -57.68 -24.20 -1.91
C PRO A 55 -57.95 -25.35 -0.91
N GLU A 56 -58.15 -26.56 -1.44
CA GLU A 56 -58.40 -27.78 -0.67
C GLU A 56 -57.15 -28.23 0.12
N ASP A 57 -55.96 -28.05 -0.44
CA ASP A 57 -54.70 -28.36 0.23
C ASP A 57 -54.43 -27.38 1.38
N LYS A 58 -54.84 -26.11 1.23
CA LYS A 58 -54.75 -25.09 2.28
C LYS A 58 -55.69 -25.39 3.45
N VAL A 59 -56.93 -25.82 3.17
CA VAL A 59 -57.91 -26.23 4.18
C VAL A 59 -57.44 -27.48 4.93
N ARG A 60 -56.90 -28.48 4.23
CA ARG A 60 -56.33 -29.68 4.88
C ARG A 60 -55.14 -29.35 5.78
N ILE A 61 -54.25 -28.44 5.37
CA ILE A 61 -53.12 -28.00 6.21
C ILE A 61 -53.62 -27.29 7.48
N LEU A 62 -54.72 -26.55 7.37
CA LEU A 62 -55.41 -25.87 8.48
C LEU A 62 -56.10 -26.84 9.45
N GLU A 63 -56.87 -27.80 8.95
CA GLU A 63 -57.49 -28.86 9.78
C GLU A 63 -56.42 -29.66 10.52
N LEU A 64 -55.34 -30.00 9.83
CA LEU A 64 -54.20 -30.68 10.42
C LEU A 64 -53.45 -29.80 11.45
N SER A 65 -53.60 -28.48 11.42
CA SER A 65 -52.97 -27.59 12.40
C SER A 65 -53.77 -27.38 13.69
N LEU A 66 -55.09 -27.60 13.67
CA LEU A 66 -56.02 -27.18 14.72
C LEU A 66 -56.53 -28.32 15.62
N VAL A 67 -56.20 -29.59 15.34
CA VAL A 67 -56.60 -30.71 16.21
C VAL A 67 -55.77 -30.74 17.50
N ALA A 68 -56.29 -30.12 18.56
CA ALA A 68 -55.81 -30.28 19.94
C ALA A 68 -56.44 -31.53 20.57
N LYS A 69 -55.63 -32.44 21.13
CA LYS A 69 -56.09 -33.72 21.73
C LYS A 69 -56.50 -33.65 23.21
N ARG A 70 -56.55 -32.47 23.87
CA ARG A 70 -56.89 -32.40 25.30
C ARG A 70 -57.75 -31.18 25.64
N THR A 71 -58.85 -31.44 26.34
CA THR A 71 -59.63 -30.44 27.08
C THR A 71 -58.81 -29.95 28.29
N PRO A 72 -58.78 -28.63 28.59
CA PRO A 72 -58.10 -28.13 29.78
C PRO A 72 -58.89 -28.50 31.05
N GLN A 73 -58.24 -29.12 32.03
CA GLN A 73 -58.80 -29.37 33.36
C GLN A 73 -58.13 -28.47 34.41
N PHE A 74 -58.93 -27.95 35.34
CA PHE A 74 -58.49 -27.16 36.49
C PHE A 74 -58.01 -28.08 37.64
N PRO A 75 -57.00 -27.67 38.45
CA PRO A 75 -56.54 -28.47 39.58
C PRO A 75 -57.58 -28.44 40.71
N GLY A 76 -58.15 -29.61 41.05
CA GLY A 76 -59.06 -29.78 42.19
C GLY A 76 -60.39 -30.48 41.91
N SER A 77 -60.71 -30.82 40.65
CA SER A 77 -61.95 -31.55 40.34
C SER A 77 -61.81 -33.05 40.62
N ILE A 78 -62.51 -33.55 41.64
CA ILE A 78 -62.72 -34.98 41.86
C ILE A 78 -64.03 -35.35 41.17
N PHE A 79 -63.95 -36.05 40.02
CA PHE A 79 -65.07 -36.87 39.55
C PHE A 79 -64.56 -38.24 39.14
N VAL A 80 -65.18 -39.25 39.75
CA VAL A 80 -65.05 -40.67 39.46
C VAL A 80 -65.67 -40.93 38.09
N GLN A 81 -64.92 -41.52 37.18
CA GLN A 81 -65.45 -42.02 35.91
C GLN A 81 -66.40 -43.19 36.21
N SER A 82 -67.72 -42.97 36.08
CA SER A 82 -68.69 -44.05 35.90
C SER A 82 -68.79 -44.38 34.40
N PRO A 83 -68.80 -45.66 34.01
CA PRO A 83 -68.91 -46.07 32.61
C PRO A 83 -70.38 -46.00 32.19
N GLY A 84 -70.83 -44.83 31.73
CA GLY A 84 -72.23 -44.67 31.32
C GLY A 84 -72.66 -43.34 30.71
N ASP A 85 -71.80 -42.33 30.56
CA ASP A 85 -72.19 -41.06 29.94
C ASP A 85 -71.81 -40.96 28.46
N ALA A 86 -72.82 -40.62 27.66
CA ALA A 86 -72.78 -40.46 26.22
C ALA A 86 -71.95 -39.25 25.76
N ASP A 87 -71.48 -39.33 24.52
CA ASP A 87 -70.57 -38.42 23.82
C ASP A 87 -70.75 -36.93 24.14
N VAL A 88 -69.68 -36.33 24.68
CA VAL A 88 -69.47 -34.87 24.82
C VAL A 88 -69.16 -34.21 23.46
N ALA A 89 -69.68 -34.78 22.36
CA ALA A 89 -69.66 -34.18 21.03
C ALA A 89 -70.87 -33.26 20.78
N SER A 90 -71.80 -33.16 21.74
CA SER A 90 -73.07 -32.43 21.57
C SER A 90 -73.06 -31.00 22.14
N SER A 91 -71.96 -30.51 22.71
CA SER A 91 -71.88 -29.18 23.33
C SER A 91 -70.86 -28.21 22.71
N LEU A 92 -70.40 -28.47 21.48
CA LEU A 92 -69.73 -27.46 20.65
C LEU A 92 -70.45 -27.34 19.30
N PRO A 93 -70.70 -26.13 18.78
CA PRO A 93 -71.39 -25.97 17.50
C PRO A 93 -70.54 -26.57 16.36
N PRO A 94 -71.16 -27.10 15.29
CA PRO A 94 -70.44 -27.69 14.17
C PRO A 94 -69.54 -26.66 13.51
N ILE A 95 -68.26 -26.99 13.36
CA ILE A 95 -67.22 -26.14 12.73
C ILE A 95 -67.62 -25.65 11.32
N ASN A 96 -68.57 -26.31 10.64
CA ASN A 96 -69.11 -25.87 9.35
C ASN A 96 -69.87 -24.53 9.40
N THR A 97 -70.24 -24.02 10.57
CA THR A 97 -70.87 -22.69 10.68
C THR A 97 -69.89 -21.52 10.85
N LEU A 98 -68.58 -21.80 11.02
CA LEU A 98 -67.53 -20.77 11.07
C LEU A 98 -66.98 -20.38 9.68
N PHE A 99 -67.36 -21.11 8.62
CA PHE A 99 -66.79 -20.96 7.27
C PHE A 99 -67.81 -20.60 6.19
N ALA A 100 -68.87 -19.87 6.53
CA ALA A 100 -69.80 -19.29 5.54
C ALA A 100 -69.34 -17.91 5.01
N GLY A 101 -68.05 -17.59 5.10
CA GLY A 101 -67.46 -16.33 4.65
C GLY A 101 -66.21 -16.59 3.82
N ASP A 102 -66.28 -16.23 2.55
CA ASP A 102 -65.32 -16.50 1.49
C ASP A 102 -64.07 -15.60 1.55
N VAL A 103 -63.49 -15.42 2.75
CA VAL A 103 -62.18 -14.78 2.96
C VAL A 103 -61.59 -15.41 4.21
N VAL A 104 -60.64 -16.34 4.04
CA VAL A 104 -59.74 -16.69 5.15
C VAL A 104 -59.00 -15.40 5.49
N ASP A 105 -59.33 -14.82 6.65
CA ASP A 105 -58.81 -13.53 7.10
C ASP A 105 -57.27 -13.60 7.08
N GLU A 106 -56.66 -12.92 6.14
CA GLU A 106 -55.21 -12.96 5.88
C GLU A 106 -54.44 -12.59 7.16
N ASP A 107 -55.04 -11.72 7.98
CA ASP A 107 -54.59 -11.31 9.31
C ASP A 107 -54.64 -12.43 10.35
N MET A 108 -55.61 -13.34 10.26
CA MET A 108 -55.66 -14.53 11.12
C MET A 108 -54.58 -15.54 10.72
N LEU A 109 -54.32 -15.69 9.41
CA LEU A 109 -53.26 -16.55 8.90
C LEU A 109 -51.87 -16.05 9.32
N MET A 110 -51.63 -14.74 9.18
CA MET A 110 -50.39 -14.08 9.59
C MET A 110 -50.16 -14.24 11.09
N ARG A 111 -51.18 -14.00 11.92
CA ARG A 111 -51.10 -14.21 13.38
C ARG A 111 -50.79 -15.67 13.74
N ALA A 112 -51.37 -16.64 13.04
CA ALA A 112 -51.09 -18.05 13.27
C ALA A 112 -49.64 -18.44 12.90
N VAL A 113 -49.10 -17.86 11.82
CA VAL A 113 -47.70 -18.04 11.42
C VAL A 113 -46.77 -17.43 12.45
N ASP A 114 -47.05 -16.23 12.94
CA ASP A 114 -46.24 -15.56 13.97
C ASP A 114 -46.20 -16.33 15.29
N ILE A 115 -47.33 -16.90 15.72
CA ILE A 115 -47.38 -17.78 16.89
C ILE A 115 -46.46 -18.99 16.68
N ARG A 116 -46.50 -19.63 15.52
CA ARG A 116 -45.64 -20.78 15.20
C ARG A 116 -44.16 -20.40 15.11
N ARG A 117 -43.85 -19.22 14.57
CA ARG A 117 -42.49 -18.68 14.53
C ARG A 117 -41.93 -18.44 15.94
N ASN A 118 -42.74 -17.88 16.83
CA ASN A 118 -42.38 -17.69 18.24
C ASN A 118 -42.18 -19.02 18.97
N VAL A 119 -43.08 -19.99 18.78
CA VAL A 119 -42.94 -21.34 19.35
C VAL A 119 -41.66 -22.02 18.84
N THR A 120 -41.37 -21.92 17.54
CA THR A 120 -40.16 -22.50 16.93
C THR A 120 -38.89 -21.83 17.46
N THR A 121 -38.93 -20.51 17.66
CA THR A 121 -37.86 -19.72 18.29
C THR A 121 -37.58 -20.19 19.72
N GLU A 122 -38.62 -20.43 20.54
CA GLU A 122 -38.48 -20.97 21.89
C GLU A 122 -37.88 -22.37 21.89
N ILE A 123 -38.36 -23.26 21.03
CA ILE A 123 -37.86 -24.63 20.88
C ILE A 123 -36.38 -24.62 20.48
N PHE A 124 -36.00 -23.76 19.54
CA PHE A 124 -34.63 -23.64 19.09
C PHE A 124 -33.70 -23.07 20.17
N ARG A 125 -34.17 -22.06 20.92
CA ARG A 125 -33.42 -21.52 22.07
C ARG A 125 -33.23 -22.57 23.17
N GLU A 126 -34.27 -23.35 23.48
CA GLU A 126 -34.19 -24.48 24.42
C GLU A 126 -33.14 -25.50 23.98
N ALA A 127 -33.10 -25.84 22.68
CA ALA A 127 -32.12 -26.76 22.12
C ALA A 127 -30.68 -26.22 22.24
N LEU A 128 -30.45 -24.93 21.97
CA LEU A 128 -29.15 -24.27 22.17
C LEU A 128 -28.71 -24.25 23.64
N MET A 129 -29.64 -24.06 24.57
CA MET A 129 -29.32 -24.05 25.99
C MET A 129 -29.02 -25.46 26.51
N LYS A 130 -29.92 -26.42 26.28
CA LYS A 130 -29.83 -27.77 26.84
C LYS A 130 -28.78 -28.63 26.13
N LYS A 131 -28.88 -28.75 24.80
CA LYS A 131 -27.95 -29.57 24.00
C LYS A 131 -26.67 -28.80 23.66
N GLY A 132 -26.77 -27.50 23.44
CA GLY A 132 -25.65 -26.62 23.07
C GLY A 132 -24.79 -26.14 24.24
N LYS A 133 -25.29 -26.18 25.48
CA LYS A 133 -24.63 -25.62 26.69
C LYS A 133 -24.27 -24.13 26.53
N PHE A 134 -25.07 -23.37 25.77
CA PHE A 134 -24.86 -21.94 25.59
C PHE A 134 -25.55 -21.13 26.69
N GLY A 135 -24.94 -20.02 27.10
CA GLY A 135 -25.55 -19.08 28.04
C GLY A 135 -26.78 -18.40 27.44
N ILE A 136 -27.76 -18.05 28.30
CA ILE A 136 -29.07 -17.52 27.91
C ILE A 136 -28.93 -16.33 26.95
N ARG A 137 -28.12 -15.32 27.30
CA ARG A 137 -27.94 -14.12 26.46
C ARG A 137 -27.37 -14.43 25.07
N TYR A 138 -26.43 -15.36 25.00
CA TYR A 138 -25.84 -15.78 23.72
C TYR A 138 -26.86 -16.50 22.85
N ALA A 139 -27.64 -17.41 23.44
CA ALA A 139 -28.70 -18.12 22.73
C ALA A 139 -29.76 -17.13 22.22
N THR A 140 -30.25 -16.21 23.05
CA THR A 140 -31.24 -15.21 22.64
C THR A 140 -30.75 -14.35 21.48
N ASN A 141 -29.52 -13.82 21.56
CA ASN A 141 -28.97 -12.96 20.50
C ASN A 141 -28.67 -13.71 19.20
N LEU A 142 -28.31 -14.99 19.29
CA LEU A 142 -28.08 -15.81 18.10
C LEU A 142 -29.40 -16.15 17.41
N VAL A 143 -30.42 -16.57 18.17
CA VAL A 143 -31.72 -16.92 17.58
C VAL A 143 -32.39 -15.71 16.93
N SER A 144 -32.25 -14.51 17.50
CA SER A 144 -32.75 -13.28 16.86
C SER A 144 -32.09 -12.98 15.51
N SER A 145 -30.88 -13.51 15.26
CA SER A 145 -30.18 -13.35 13.97
C SER A 145 -30.47 -14.46 12.95
N LEU A 146 -31.34 -15.41 13.29
CA LEU A 146 -31.60 -16.63 12.52
C LEU A 146 -33.06 -16.76 12.05
N ALA A 147 -33.73 -15.64 11.75
CA ALA A 147 -35.14 -15.64 11.35
C ALA A 147 -35.42 -16.56 10.15
N ASP A 148 -34.59 -16.51 9.11
CA ASP A 148 -34.75 -17.34 7.90
C ASP A 148 -34.62 -18.83 8.20
N PHE A 149 -33.72 -19.19 9.11
CA PHE A 149 -33.53 -20.58 9.53
C PHE A 149 -34.71 -21.06 10.40
N ILE A 150 -35.27 -20.20 11.23
CA ILE A 150 -36.49 -20.51 11.98
C ILE A 150 -37.66 -20.77 11.02
N ASP A 151 -37.78 -19.99 9.94
CA ASP A 151 -38.80 -20.21 8.92
C ASP A 151 -38.59 -21.54 8.18
N TYR A 152 -37.34 -21.86 7.83
CA TYR A 152 -36.98 -23.17 7.26
C TYR A 152 -37.42 -24.32 8.16
N VAL A 153 -37.10 -24.25 9.46
CA VAL A 153 -37.51 -25.26 10.44
C VAL A 153 -39.03 -25.37 10.53
N MET A 154 -39.74 -24.24 10.51
CA MET A 154 -41.20 -24.21 10.55
C MET A 154 -41.83 -24.87 9.31
N ILE A 155 -41.29 -24.60 8.13
CA ILE A 155 -41.75 -25.17 6.85
C ILE A 155 -41.51 -26.69 6.82
N GLU A 156 -40.31 -27.15 7.17
CA GLU A 156 -39.97 -28.58 7.22
C GLU A 156 -40.78 -29.33 8.28
N ALA A 157 -40.97 -28.73 9.45
CA ALA A 157 -41.80 -29.30 10.51
C ALA A 157 -43.28 -29.38 10.10
N ALA A 158 -43.76 -28.48 9.24
CA ALA A 158 -45.10 -28.57 8.66
C ALA A 158 -45.17 -29.67 7.59
N ALA A 159 -44.15 -29.77 6.72
CA ALA A 159 -44.06 -30.76 5.65
C ALA A 159 -44.00 -32.20 6.18
N MET A 160 -43.27 -32.44 7.28
CA MET A 160 -43.17 -33.75 7.93
C MET A 160 -44.52 -34.36 8.32
N LYS A 161 -45.57 -33.56 8.48
CA LYS A 161 -46.90 -34.08 8.78
C LYS A 161 -47.47 -34.98 7.67
N ARG A 162 -46.97 -34.86 6.44
CA ARG A 162 -47.36 -35.70 5.29
C ARG A 162 -46.75 -37.12 5.36
N LEU A 163 -45.76 -37.34 6.22
CA LEU A 163 -45.13 -38.64 6.40
C LEU A 163 -45.96 -39.52 7.35
N PRO A 164 -46.15 -40.83 7.06
CA PRO A 164 -46.95 -41.73 7.89
C PRO A 164 -46.50 -41.77 9.36
N GLU A 165 -45.19 -41.75 9.57
CA GLU A 165 -44.52 -41.81 10.89
C GLU A 165 -44.82 -40.58 11.77
N PHE A 166 -45.08 -39.42 11.16
CA PHE A 166 -45.27 -38.15 11.85
C PHE A 166 -46.72 -37.64 11.76
N SER A 167 -47.64 -38.38 11.13
CA SER A 167 -49.04 -38.02 10.92
C SER A 167 -49.78 -37.65 12.23
N HIS A 168 -49.48 -38.38 13.32
CA HIS A 168 -50.07 -38.19 14.65
C HIS A 168 -49.19 -37.41 15.64
N SER A 169 -48.01 -36.94 15.20
CA SER A 169 -47.07 -36.21 16.05
C SER A 169 -47.51 -34.75 16.32
N SER A 170 -47.01 -34.15 17.40
CA SER A 170 -47.19 -32.71 17.64
C SER A 170 -46.22 -31.87 16.81
N PHE A 171 -46.57 -30.61 16.49
CA PHE A 171 -45.65 -29.70 15.80
C PHE A 171 -44.33 -29.52 16.55
N ASN A 172 -44.39 -29.42 17.88
CA ASN A 172 -43.20 -29.26 18.72
C ASN A 172 -42.26 -30.47 18.62
N LEU A 173 -42.81 -31.69 18.51
CA LEU A 173 -42.00 -32.89 18.29
C LEU A 173 -41.33 -32.83 16.92
N ARG A 174 -42.09 -32.51 15.85
CA ARG A 174 -41.56 -32.37 14.49
C ARG A 174 -40.48 -31.30 14.39
N ALA A 175 -40.69 -30.11 14.97
CA ALA A 175 -39.70 -29.04 14.99
C ALA A 175 -38.43 -29.45 15.76
N LYS A 176 -38.56 -30.16 16.90
CA LYS A 176 -37.42 -30.72 17.64
C LYS A 176 -36.65 -31.75 16.79
N THR A 177 -37.36 -32.55 16.01
CA THR A 177 -36.77 -33.51 15.07
C THR A 177 -35.99 -32.80 13.95
N VAL A 178 -36.57 -31.79 13.26
CA VAL A 178 -35.83 -31.00 12.23
C VAL A 178 -34.54 -30.43 12.81
N ILE A 179 -34.63 -29.79 13.98
CA ILE A 179 -33.47 -29.14 14.60
C ILE A 179 -32.38 -30.17 14.93
N GLN A 180 -32.77 -31.36 15.38
CA GLN A 180 -31.83 -32.44 15.69
C GLN A 180 -31.19 -33.02 14.44
N GLU A 181 -31.98 -33.32 13.40
CA GLU A 181 -31.51 -33.89 12.13
C GLU A 181 -30.65 -32.89 11.32
N SER A 182 -30.91 -31.59 11.48
CA SER A 182 -30.11 -30.54 10.83
C SER A 182 -28.67 -30.41 11.38
N GLU A 183 -28.36 -31.01 12.53
CA GLU A 183 -27.07 -30.89 13.25
C GLU A 183 -26.60 -29.44 13.50
N VAL A 184 -27.53 -28.48 13.50
CA VAL A 184 -27.21 -27.05 13.60
C VAL A 184 -26.59 -26.67 14.94
N VAL A 185 -26.97 -27.32 16.04
CA VAL A 185 -26.46 -27.02 17.39
C VAL A 185 -24.97 -27.41 17.55
N PRO A 186 -24.53 -28.62 17.15
CA PRO A 186 -23.11 -28.95 17.01
C PRO A 186 -22.35 -27.98 16.10
N LEU A 187 -22.91 -27.61 14.94
CA LEU A 187 -22.26 -26.69 14.00
C LEU A 187 -22.04 -25.30 14.61
N ILE A 188 -23.05 -24.72 15.27
CA ILE A 188 -22.94 -23.44 15.98
C ILE A 188 -21.85 -23.50 17.05
N ARG A 189 -21.74 -24.63 17.76
CA ARG A 189 -20.68 -24.83 18.76
C ARG A 189 -19.31 -24.84 18.11
N TRP A 190 -19.15 -25.58 17.02
CA TRP A 190 -17.91 -25.63 16.26
C TRP A 190 -17.51 -24.24 15.71
N LEU A 191 -18.45 -23.49 15.13
CA LEU A 191 -18.21 -22.13 14.65
C LEU A 191 -17.82 -21.16 15.78
N LYS A 192 -18.45 -21.29 16.95
CA LYS A 192 -18.11 -20.50 18.13
C LYS A 192 -16.70 -20.80 18.63
N HIS A 193 -16.27 -22.07 18.65
CA HIS A 193 -14.90 -22.44 19.01
C HIS A 193 -13.86 -21.90 18.00
N ASN A 194 -14.24 -21.74 16.74
CA ASN A 194 -13.43 -21.10 15.70
C ASN A 194 -13.55 -19.56 15.69
N SER A 195 -13.82 -18.96 16.87
CA SER A 195 -13.84 -17.51 17.10
C SER A 195 -14.81 -16.71 16.22
N GLN A 196 -15.89 -17.31 15.74
CA GLN A 196 -16.92 -16.58 14.99
C GLN A 196 -17.94 -15.92 15.93
N SER A 197 -18.24 -14.64 15.68
CA SER A 197 -19.31 -13.93 16.39
C SER A 197 -20.69 -14.50 16.05
N TYR A 198 -21.65 -14.40 16.99
CA TYR A 198 -23.02 -14.87 16.75
C TYR A 198 -23.68 -14.26 15.50
N ILE A 199 -23.38 -12.98 15.18
CA ILE A 199 -23.88 -12.31 13.96
C ILE A 199 -23.36 -12.98 12.70
N ARG A 200 -22.07 -13.32 12.65
CA ARG A 200 -21.45 -14.03 11.52
C ARG A 200 -21.99 -15.44 11.36
N ILE A 201 -22.20 -16.14 12.49
CA ILE A 201 -22.82 -17.47 12.50
C ILE A 201 -24.24 -17.40 11.93
N GLY A 202 -25.03 -16.42 12.37
CA GLY A 202 -26.37 -16.17 11.85
C GLY A 202 -26.39 -16.00 10.34
N LYS A 203 -25.57 -15.08 9.83
CA LYS A 203 -25.44 -14.83 8.38
C LYS A 203 -25.02 -16.08 7.59
N LEU A 204 -24.05 -16.84 8.10
CA LEU A 204 -23.56 -18.05 7.44
C LEU A 204 -24.65 -19.11 7.29
N ILE A 205 -25.44 -19.31 8.33
CA ILE A 205 -26.56 -20.25 8.35
C ILE A 205 -27.70 -19.77 7.43
N SER A 206 -27.99 -18.48 7.40
CA SER A 206 -28.97 -17.91 6.45
C SER A 206 -28.54 -18.11 4.99
N MET A 207 -27.24 -17.96 4.68
CA MET A 207 -26.72 -18.12 3.31
C MET A 207 -26.90 -19.53 2.73
N THR A 208 -26.94 -20.57 3.56
CA THR A 208 -27.03 -21.96 3.07
C THR A 208 -28.44 -22.47 2.86
N LYS A 209 -29.47 -21.66 3.11
CA LYS A 209 -30.90 -21.99 2.89
C LYS A 209 -31.30 -23.39 3.41
N GLY A 210 -30.74 -23.80 4.55
CA GLY A 210 -31.03 -25.09 5.19
C GLY A 210 -30.01 -26.21 4.92
N ASN A 211 -29.11 -26.10 3.94
CA ASN A 211 -28.03 -27.09 3.74
C ASN A 211 -26.81 -26.79 4.63
N LEU A 212 -26.93 -27.15 5.90
CA LEU A 212 -25.88 -26.90 6.90
C LEU A 212 -24.63 -27.78 6.70
N LYS A 213 -24.77 -28.92 6.00
CA LYS A 213 -23.65 -29.83 5.71
C LYS A 213 -22.60 -29.16 4.82
N SER A 214 -23.02 -28.31 3.88
CA SER A 214 -22.11 -27.55 3.01
C SER A 214 -21.15 -26.64 3.78
N ILE A 215 -21.58 -26.10 4.94
CA ILE A 215 -20.69 -25.28 5.79
C ILE A 215 -19.54 -26.13 6.34
N ARG A 216 -19.87 -27.33 6.83
CA ARG A 216 -18.87 -28.23 7.42
C ARG A 216 -17.92 -28.78 6.36
N LEU A 217 -18.43 -29.22 5.22
CA LEU A 217 -17.61 -29.70 4.10
C LEU A 217 -16.66 -28.61 3.60
N LEU A 218 -17.16 -27.39 3.39
CA LEU A 218 -16.31 -26.27 2.98
C LEU A 218 -15.29 -25.88 4.06
N ALA A 219 -15.63 -25.98 5.34
CA ALA A 219 -14.68 -25.75 6.43
C ALA A 219 -13.57 -26.80 6.48
N GLU A 220 -13.91 -28.07 6.30
CA GLU A 220 -12.96 -29.18 6.24
C GLU A 220 -12.03 -29.01 5.03
N TRP A 221 -12.56 -28.61 3.88
CA TRP A 221 -11.78 -28.25 2.70
C TRP A 221 -10.88 -27.03 2.93
N LEU A 222 -11.38 -25.93 3.49
CA LEU A 222 -10.55 -24.77 3.79
C LEU A 222 -9.40 -25.12 4.77
N ASN A 223 -9.62 -26.06 5.68
CA ASN A 223 -8.56 -26.58 6.55
C ASN A 223 -7.52 -27.40 5.77
N SER A 224 -7.91 -28.21 4.77
CA SER A 224 -6.95 -28.94 3.93
C SER A 224 -6.04 -27.99 3.16
N VAL A 225 -6.57 -26.84 2.73
CA VAL A 225 -5.83 -25.74 2.08
C VAL A 225 -5.11 -24.82 3.09
N ARG A 226 -5.04 -25.23 4.36
CA ARG A 226 -4.29 -24.56 5.45
C ARG A 226 -4.81 -23.17 5.83
N VAL A 227 -6.09 -22.89 5.61
CA VAL A 227 -6.73 -21.69 6.16
C VAL A 227 -6.84 -21.82 7.68
N ARG A 228 -6.40 -20.81 8.43
CA ARG A 228 -6.48 -20.85 9.90
C ARG A 228 -7.94 -20.80 10.35
N GLY A 229 -8.28 -21.58 11.38
CA GLY A 229 -9.65 -21.70 11.92
C GLY A 229 -10.37 -20.37 12.18
N GLU A 230 -9.64 -19.37 12.67
CA GLU A 230 -10.18 -18.02 12.94
C GLU A 230 -10.69 -17.27 11.70
N PHE A 231 -10.17 -17.58 10.50
CA PHE A 231 -10.60 -16.95 9.25
C PHE A 231 -11.68 -17.71 8.50
N LEU A 232 -11.97 -18.98 8.83
CA LEU A 232 -12.91 -19.82 8.08
C LEU A 232 -14.26 -19.12 7.87
N GLY A 233 -14.89 -18.64 8.94
CA GLY A 233 -16.16 -17.93 8.83
C GLY A 233 -16.05 -16.60 8.08
N SER A 234 -14.91 -15.89 8.20
CA SER A 234 -14.69 -14.65 7.43
C SER A 234 -14.48 -14.92 5.95
N VAL A 235 -13.83 -16.03 5.58
CA VAL A 235 -13.59 -16.42 4.19
C VAL A 235 -14.91 -16.78 3.54
N MET A 236 -15.71 -17.66 4.17
CA MET A 236 -17.02 -18.07 3.65
C MET A 236 -17.96 -16.89 3.43
N LEU A 237 -18.01 -15.95 4.38
CA LEU A 237 -18.87 -14.75 4.26
C LEU A 237 -18.40 -13.78 3.18
N ARG A 238 -17.10 -13.71 2.91
CA ARG A 238 -16.51 -12.77 1.94
C ARG A 238 -16.30 -13.35 0.55
N ALA A 239 -16.35 -14.68 0.41
CA ALA A 239 -16.28 -15.34 -0.89
C ALA A 239 -17.53 -14.98 -1.72
N GLY A 240 -18.71 -14.88 -1.09
CA GLY A 240 -19.96 -14.49 -1.72
C GLY A 240 -20.99 -15.61 -1.71
N ASP A 241 -22.22 -15.32 -2.13
CA ASP A 241 -23.39 -16.21 -1.94
C ASP A 241 -23.31 -17.54 -2.70
N ASN A 242 -22.45 -17.63 -3.72
CA ASN A 242 -22.33 -18.82 -4.57
C ASN A 242 -21.30 -19.84 -4.08
N ILE A 243 -20.48 -19.52 -3.06
CA ILE A 243 -19.41 -20.43 -2.60
C ILE A 243 -19.95 -21.79 -2.13
N PHE A 244 -21.15 -21.82 -1.55
CA PHE A 244 -21.79 -23.04 -1.06
C PHE A 244 -22.46 -23.89 -2.15
N LYS A 245 -22.57 -23.38 -3.38
CA LYS A 245 -23.13 -24.11 -4.52
C LYS A 245 -22.07 -24.81 -5.37
N ARG A 246 -20.80 -24.43 -5.22
CA ARG A 246 -19.70 -25.02 -5.97
C ARG A 246 -19.32 -26.39 -5.43
N SER A 247 -18.82 -27.24 -6.32
CA SER A 247 -18.26 -28.53 -5.93
C SER A 247 -16.89 -28.34 -5.30
N LEU A 248 -16.45 -29.27 -4.45
CA LEU A 248 -15.12 -29.18 -3.84
C LEU A 248 -14.02 -29.44 -4.87
N GLU A 249 -14.31 -30.25 -5.89
CA GLU A 249 -13.43 -30.54 -7.02
C GLU A 249 -13.11 -29.27 -7.82
N GLU A 250 -14.11 -28.42 -8.11
CA GLU A 250 -13.88 -27.12 -8.76
C GLU A 250 -12.95 -26.21 -7.94
N LEU A 251 -13.04 -26.27 -6.61
CA LEU A 251 -12.19 -25.49 -5.72
C LEU A 251 -10.76 -26.04 -5.67
N ASP A 252 -10.61 -27.37 -5.67
CA ASP A 252 -9.30 -28.03 -5.76
C ASP A 252 -8.61 -27.71 -7.09
N GLU A 253 -9.32 -27.73 -8.22
CA GLU A 253 -8.77 -27.35 -9.52
C GLU A 253 -8.18 -25.92 -9.53
N ILE A 254 -8.85 -24.98 -8.86
CA ILE A 254 -8.35 -23.59 -8.71
C ILE A 254 -7.04 -23.58 -7.92
N VAL A 255 -7.00 -24.31 -6.80
CA VAL A 255 -5.82 -24.37 -5.92
C VAL A 255 -4.64 -25.03 -6.64
N GLU A 256 -4.85 -26.19 -7.24
CA GLU A 256 -3.84 -26.93 -8.00
C GLU A 256 -3.29 -26.10 -9.16
N TYR A 257 -4.16 -25.38 -9.88
CA TYR A 257 -3.71 -24.51 -10.96
C TYR A 257 -2.83 -23.37 -10.46
N LEU A 258 -3.21 -22.70 -9.36
CA LEU A 258 -2.38 -21.65 -8.76
C LEU A 258 -1.04 -22.19 -8.24
N GLU A 259 -1.03 -23.40 -7.69
CA GLU A 259 0.21 -24.08 -7.27
C GLU A 259 1.12 -24.39 -8.47
N SER A 260 0.55 -24.86 -9.57
CA SER A 260 1.28 -25.10 -10.83
C SER A 260 1.90 -23.82 -11.41
N LYS A 261 1.38 -22.65 -11.03
CA LYS A 261 1.85 -21.32 -11.43
C LYS A 261 2.75 -20.66 -10.39
N GLY A 262 3.23 -21.40 -9.41
CA GLY A 262 4.26 -20.96 -8.47
C GLY A 262 3.75 -20.39 -7.14
N VAL A 263 2.43 -20.41 -6.89
CA VAL A 263 1.90 -20.12 -5.54
C VAL A 263 2.22 -21.31 -4.64
N ARG A 264 3.04 -21.10 -3.60
CA ARG A 264 3.42 -22.19 -2.70
C ARG A 264 2.20 -22.71 -1.90
N SER A 265 2.10 -24.01 -1.70
CA SER A 265 0.97 -24.64 -0.99
C SER A 265 0.81 -24.13 0.45
N GLU A 266 1.91 -23.83 1.14
CA GLU A 266 1.91 -23.20 2.46
C GLU A 266 1.40 -21.75 2.48
N TRP A 267 1.37 -21.07 1.33
CA TRP A 267 0.86 -19.71 1.19
C TRP A 267 -0.64 -19.68 0.88
N MET A 268 -1.20 -20.76 0.34
CA MET A 268 -2.56 -20.79 -0.19
C MET A 268 -3.60 -20.38 0.86
N GLY A 269 -3.49 -20.93 2.08
CA GLY A 269 -4.37 -20.57 3.19
C GLY A 269 -4.33 -19.08 3.53
N TYR A 270 -3.17 -18.43 3.42
CA TYR A 270 -3.02 -16.98 3.61
C TYR A 270 -3.63 -16.18 2.46
N VAL A 271 -3.38 -16.60 1.21
CA VAL A 271 -3.91 -15.98 -0.01
C VAL A 271 -5.45 -15.97 0.00
N ILE A 272 -6.07 -17.13 0.24
CA ILE A 272 -7.52 -17.29 0.33
C ILE A 272 -8.10 -16.46 1.49
N SER A 273 -7.43 -16.45 2.65
CA SER A 273 -7.86 -15.63 3.80
C SER A 273 -7.94 -14.14 3.47
N ARG A 274 -7.03 -13.63 2.64
CA ARG A 274 -6.96 -12.22 2.26
C ARG A 274 -7.91 -11.88 1.11
N CYS A 275 -8.05 -12.79 0.14
CA CYS A 275 -8.91 -12.63 -1.03
C CYS A 275 -9.76 -13.88 -1.30
N PRO A 276 -10.85 -14.07 -0.52
CA PRO A 276 -11.78 -15.19 -0.72
C PRO A 276 -12.45 -15.22 -2.10
N GLY A 277 -12.58 -14.06 -2.74
CA GLY A 277 -13.19 -13.95 -4.08
C GLY A 277 -12.44 -14.70 -5.18
N LEU A 278 -11.19 -15.13 -4.97
CA LEU A 278 -10.48 -16.01 -5.90
C LEU A 278 -11.20 -17.35 -6.07
N LEU A 279 -11.83 -17.87 -5.02
CA LEU A 279 -12.64 -19.10 -5.07
C LEU A 279 -13.95 -18.92 -5.86
N CYS A 280 -14.33 -17.67 -6.11
CA CYS A 280 -15.54 -17.34 -6.84
C CYS A 280 -15.30 -17.09 -8.33
N CYS A 281 -14.05 -17.01 -8.79
CA CYS A 281 -13.72 -16.93 -10.21
C CYS A 281 -14.04 -18.25 -10.93
N SER A 282 -14.36 -18.21 -12.22
CA SER A 282 -14.38 -19.42 -13.05
C SER A 282 -12.94 -19.83 -13.41
N MET A 283 -12.72 -21.10 -13.77
CA MET A 283 -11.40 -21.56 -14.21
C MET A 283 -10.92 -20.85 -15.47
N GLU A 284 -11.82 -20.52 -16.41
CA GLU A 284 -11.50 -19.76 -17.62
C GLU A 284 -11.07 -18.32 -17.29
N GLU A 285 -11.81 -17.67 -16.39
CA GLU A 285 -11.48 -16.32 -15.92
C GLU A 285 -10.16 -16.30 -15.17
N LEU A 286 -9.90 -17.30 -14.32
CA LEU A 286 -8.62 -17.42 -13.64
C LEU A 286 -7.47 -17.60 -14.64
N ARG A 287 -7.61 -18.52 -15.60
CA ARG A 287 -6.59 -18.78 -16.63
C ARG A 287 -6.29 -17.54 -17.46
N THR A 288 -7.30 -16.79 -17.87
CA THR A 288 -7.10 -15.54 -18.65
C THR A 288 -6.40 -14.46 -17.84
N ARG A 289 -6.76 -14.28 -16.56
CA ARG A 289 -6.07 -13.32 -15.67
C ARG A 289 -4.64 -13.74 -15.35
N VAL A 290 -4.35 -15.04 -15.22
CA VAL A 290 -2.97 -15.54 -15.06
C VAL A 290 -2.17 -15.33 -16.35
N ALA A 291 -2.74 -15.70 -17.50
CA ALA A 291 -2.12 -15.50 -18.82
C ALA A 291 -1.74 -14.05 -19.04
N PHE A 292 -2.61 -13.09 -18.66
CA PHE A 292 -2.31 -11.66 -18.74
C PHE A 292 -0.96 -11.27 -18.11
N TYR A 293 -0.62 -11.82 -16.94
CA TYR A 293 0.67 -11.53 -16.29
C TYR A 293 1.82 -12.29 -16.94
N VAL A 294 1.60 -13.55 -17.33
CA VAL A 294 2.62 -14.40 -17.98
C VAL A 294 3.01 -13.86 -19.35
N ASP A 295 2.04 -13.38 -20.14
CA ASP A 295 2.25 -12.79 -21.47
C ASP A 295 3.05 -11.48 -21.40
N MET A 296 3.03 -10.79 -20.25
CA MET A 296 3.91 -9.66 -19.94
C MET A 296 5.32 -10.09 -19.45
N GLY A 297 5.68 -11.36 -19.58
CA GLY A 297 6.99 -11.88 -19.22
C GLY A 297 7.20 -12.14 -17.72
N MET A 298 6.13 -12.22 -16.92
CA MET A 298 6.22 -12.61 -15.52
C MET A 298 6.44 -14.13 -15.41
N ASN A 299 7.47 -14.54 -14.67
CA ASN A 299 7.71 -15.95 -14.39
C ASN A 299 6.85 -16.44 -13.21
N ASP A 300 6.69 -17.76 -13.10
CA ASP A 300 5.86 -18.41 -12.07
C ASP A 300 6.29 -18.07 -10.63
N HIS A 301 7.59 -17.90 -10.37
CA HIS A 301 8.08 -17.54 -9.03
C HIS A 301 7.66 -16.12 -8.63
N ASP A 302 7.83 -15.17 -9.53
CA ASP A 302 7.46 -13.77 -9.32
C ASP A 302 5.94 -13.62 -9.26
N PHE A 303 5.21 -14.38 -10.09
CA PHE A 303 3.74 -14.47 -10.02
C PHE A 303 3.28 -15.02 -8.66
N GLY A 304 3.85 -16.13 -8.19
CA GLY A 304 3.52 -16.71 -6.89
C GLY A 304 3.76 -15.74 -5.74
N THR A 305 4.88 -14.99 -5.78
CA THR A 305 5.20 -13.96 -4.78
C THR A 305 4.21 -12.78 -4.87
N MET A 306 3.87 -12.34 -6.08
CA MET A 306 2.89 -11.28 -6.34
C MET A 306 1.51 -11.63 -5.76
N VAL A 307 1.04 -12.86 -6.00
CA VAL A 307 -0.24 -13.35 -5.47
C VAL A 307 -0.19 -13.46 -3.95
N PHE A 308 0.94 -13.87 -3.35
CA PHE A 308 1.09 -13.89 -1.89
C PHE A 308 1.01 -12.48 -1.28
N ASP A 309 1.74 -11.52 -1.84
CA ASP A 309 1.82 -10.15 -1.33
C ASP A 309 0.50 -9.38 -1.55
N CYS A 310 -0.12 -9.53 -2.71
CA CYS A 310 -1.39 -8.86 -3.05
C CYS A 310 -2.33 -9.75 -3.87
N PRO A 311 -3.06 -10.68 -3.24
CA PRO A 311 -4.02 -11.55 -3.92
C PRO A 311 -5.12 -10.80 -4.69
N LYS A 312 -5.44 -9.57 -4.26
CA LYS A 312 -6.46 -8.72 -4.88
C LYS A 312 -6.10 -8.30 -6.32
N ALA A 313 -4.81 -8.25 -6.65
CA ALA A 313 -4.34 -7.95 -8.00
C ALA A 313 -4.81 -9.01 -9.03
N LEU A 314 -5.15 -10.22 -8.57
CA LEU A 314 -5.70 -11.29 -9.38
C LEU A 314 -7.23 -11.46 -9.20
N GLY A 315 -7.75 -11.28 -7.98
CA GLY A 315 -9.10 -11.74 -7.65
C GLY A 315 -10.27 -10.82 -7.99
N PHE A 316 -10.08 -9.51 -8.15
CA PHE A 316 -11.19 -8.55 -8.20
C PHE A 316 -11.29 -7.69 -9.46
N LEU A 317 -10.32 -7.80 -10.37
CA LEU A 317 -10.25 -6.94 -11.55
C LEU A 317 -10.78 -7.68 -12.77
N THR A 318 -11.57 -6.99 -13.59
CA THR A 318 -11.91 -7.51 -14.92
C THR A 318 -10.69 -7.41 -15.85
N LEU A 319 -10.65 -8.24 -16.90
CA LEU A 319 -9.57 -8.20 -17.88
C LEU A 319 -9.44 -6.83 -18.56
N GLU A 320 -10.58 -6.14 -18.77
CA GLU A 320 -10.62 -4.79 -19.30
C GLU A 320 -9.95 -3.78 -18.35
N GLU A 321 -10.29 -3.81 -17.06
CA GLU A 321 -9.67 -2.94 -16.06
C GLU A 321 -8.17 -3.18 -15.93
N MET A 322 -7.73 -4.45 -15.96
CA MET A 322 -6.31 -4.81 -15.95
C MET A 322 -5.59 -4.21 -17.15
N THR A 323 -6.18 -4.34 -18.34
CA THR A 323 -5.63 -3.83 -19.60
C THR A 323 -5.55 -2.30 -19.59
N GLN A 324 -6.61 -1.61 -19.14
CA GLN A 324 -6.62 -0.16 -19.02
C GLN A 324 -5.52 0.35 -18.08
N LYS A 325 -5.32 -0.31 -16.93
CA LYS A 325 -4.24 0.04 -15.98
C LYS A 325 -2.86 -0.14 -16.59
N VAL A 326 -2.63 -1.28 -17.24
CA VAL A 326 -1.34 -1.55 -17.89
C VAL A 326 -1.07 -0.56 -19.03
N ASN A 327 -2.08 -0.25 -19.86
CA ASN A 327 -1.95 0.72 -20.93
C ASN A 327 -1.60 2.12 -20.40
N TYR A 328 -2.22 2.55 -19.30
CA TYR A 328 -1.87 3.82 -18.65
C TYR A 328 -0.42 3.84 -18.18
N LEU A 329 0.12 2.72 -17.64
CA LEU A 329 1.54 2.65 -17.27
C LEU A 329 2.44 2.68 -18.52
N LYS A 330 2.05 1.99 -19.60
CA LYS A 330 2.77 2.00 -20.88
C LYS A 330 2.80 3.39 -21.53
N GLU A 331 1.84 4.28 -21.24
CA GLU A 331 1.88 5.67 -21.67
C GLU A 331 3.14 6.40 -21.20
N PHE A 332 3.86 5.97 -20.17
CA PHE A 332 5.15 6.57 -19.77
C PHE A 332 6.35 6.03 -20.57
N GLY A 333 6.12 5.14 -21.54
CA GLY A 333 7.15 4.55 -22.40
C GLY A 333 7.79 3.29 -21.83
N LEU A 334 7.07 2.56 -20.97
CA LEU A 334 7.47 1.22 -20.53
C LEU A 334 7.01 0.19 -21.56
N ASN A 335 7.81 -0.85 -21.76
CA ASN A 335 7.40 -2.03 -22.53
C ASN A 335 6.69 -3.05 -21.62
N ASP A 336 6.13 -4.10 -22.23
CA ASP A 336 5.33 -5.13 -21.55
C ASP A 336 6.13 -5.84 -20.45
N GLU A 337 7.38 -6.21 -20.74
CA GLU A 337 8.28 -6.86 -19.77
C GLU A 337 8.64 -5.95 -18.58
N GLU A 338 8.87 -4.66 -18.82
CA GLU A 338 9.14 -3.68 -17.77
C GLU A 338 7.93 -3.50 -16.87
N VAL A 339 6.72 -3.46 -17.45
CA VAL A 339 5.47 -3.42 -16.68
C VAL A 339 5.26 -4.72 -15.91
N GLY A 340 5.51 -5.89 -16.52
CA GLY A 340 5.47 -7.18 -15.84
C GLY A 340 6.38 -7.23 -14.61
N LYS A 341 7.65 -6.81 -14.75
CA LYS A 341 8.61 -6.70 -13.63
C LYS A 341 8.15 -5.68 -12.58
N LEU A 342 7.57 -4.56 -13.01
CA LEU A 342 7.04 -3.52 -12.12
C LEU A 342 5.88 -4.04 -11.27
N LEU A 343 4.94 -4.76 -11.87
CA LEU A 343 3.78 -5.33 -11.19
C LEU A 343 4.15 -6.51 -10.30
N ALA A 344 5.12 -7.34 -10.70
CA ALA A 344 5.72 -8.36 -9.82
C ALA A 344 6.33 -7.73 -8.56
N PHE A 345 7.05 -6.61 -8.72
CA PHE A 345 7.67 -5.91 -7.60
C PHE A 345 6.66 -5.12 -6.75
N LYS A 346 5.61 -4.57 -7.36
CA LYS A 346 4.61 -3.74 -6.68
C LYS A 346 3.19 -3.99 -7.21
N PRO A 347 2.55 -5.10 -6.83
CA PRO A 347 1.22 -5.43 -7.34
C PRO A 347 0.10 -4.50 -6.88
N GLU A 348 0.29 -3.75 -5.79
CA GLU A 348 -0.72 -2.80 -5.30
C GLU A 348 -1.00 -1.66 -6.29
N LEU A 349 -0.15 -1.47 -7.31
CA LEU A 349 -0.47 -0.63 -8.46
C LEU A 349 -1.79 -1.06 -9.11
N MET A 350 -2.03 -2.36 -9.25
CA MET A 350 -3.28 -2.89 -9.85
C MET A 350 -4.51 -2.56 -9.01
N CYS A 351 -4.35 -2.37 -7.71
CA CYS A 351 -5.44 -2.01 -6.81
C CYS A 351 -5.73 -0.50 -6.74
N CYS A 352 -4.89 0.35 -7.33
CA CYS A 352 -5.06 1.80 -7.31
C CYS A 352 -5.99 2.27 -8.43
N SER A 353 -6.87 3.23 -8.15
CA SER A 353 -7.76 3.85 -9.16
C SER A 353 -6.97 4.77 -10.09
N ILE A 354 -7.20 4.66 -11.41
CA ILE A 354 -6.57 5.56 -12.40
C ILE A 354 -7.10 6.99 -12.20
N GLU A 355 -8.41 7.16 -12.09
CA GLU A 355 -9.08 8.46 -12.00
C GLU A 355 -8.81 9.17 -10.67
N GLU A 356 -8.86 8.45 -9.55
CA GLU A 356 -8.79 9.07 -8.23
C GLU A 356 -7.36 9.16 -7.69
N ARG A 357 -6.45 8.29 -8.14
CA ARG A 357 -5.06 8.24 -7.63
C ARG A 357 -4.06 8.70 -8.68
N TRP A 358 -4.01 8.04 -9.83
CA TRP A 358 -2.91 8.23 -10.78
C TRP A 358 -3.03 9.52 -11.57
N LYS A 359 -4.19 9.85 -12.13
CA LYS A 359 -4.39 11.07 -12.93
C LYS A 359 -4.14 12.36 -12.12
N PRO A 360 -4.67 12.54 -10.90
CA PRO A 360 -4.40 13.72 -10.09
C PRO A 360 -2.91 13.85 -9.75
N LEU A 361 -2.27 12.74 -9.38
CA LEU A 361 -0.84 12.69 -9.10
C LEU A 361 -0.02 13.11 -10.32
N VAL A 362 -0.29 12.52 -11.47
CA VAL A 362 0.43 12.77 -12.72
C VAL A 362 0.26 14.21 -13.16
N LYS A 363 -0.97 14.75 -13.10
CA LYS A 363 -1.26 16.17 -13.39
C LYS A 363 -0.47 17.10 -12.47
N TYR A 364 -0.42 16.81 -11.17
CA TYR A 364 0.32 17.60 -10.21
C TYR A 364 1.83 17.57 -10.45
N LEU A 365 2.39 16.40 -10.75
CA LEU A 365 3.82 16.26 -11.07
C LEU A 365 4.18 16.96 -12.40
N TYR A 366 3.30 16.96 -13.40
CA TYR A 366 3.47 17.78 -14.61
C TYR A 366 3.47 19.27 -14.32
N TYR A 367 2.61 19.74 -13.41
CA TYR A 367 2.61 21.15 -12.95
C TYR A 367 3.95 21.54 -12.29
N LEU A 368 4.66 20.59 -11.67
CA LEU A 368 6.01 20.80 -11.13
C LEU A 368 7.12 20.74 -12.21
N GLY A 369 6.77 20.65 -13.49
CA GLY A 369 7.71 20.60 -14.61
C GLY A 369 8.37 19.24 -14.82
N ILE A 370 7.81 18.16 -14.27
CA ILE A 370 8.34 16.80 -14.48
C ILE A 370 7.94 16.30 -15.86
N SER A 371 8.91 15.95 -16.69
CA SER A 371 8.64 15.40 -18.03
C SER A 371 8.14 13.95 -17.97
N ARG A 372 7.61 13.44 -19.10
CA ARG A 372 7.23 12.03 -19.27
C ARG A 372 8.36 11.07 -18.88
N MET A 373 9.60 11.37 -19.25
CA MET A 373 10.78 10.58 -18.87
C MET A 373 11.07 10.65 -17.36
N GLY A 374 10.85 11.83 -16.74
CA GLY A 374 10.94 11.98 -15.29
C GLY A 374 9.89 11.13 -14.56
N MET A 375 8.67 11.07 -15.10
CA MET A 375 7.60 10.22 -14.58
C MET A 375 7.95 8.73 -14.67
N ARG A 376 8.43 8.27 -15.84
CA ARG A 376 8.94 6.90 -16.02
C ARG A 376 9.99 6.56 -14.97
N LYS A 377 10.95 7.46 -14.75
CA LYS A 377 12.00 7.28 -13.74
C LYS A 377 11.43 7.16 -12.33
N ILE A 378 10.48 8.01 -11.94
CA ILE A 378 9.82 7.94 -10.63
C ILE A 378 9.09 6.60 -10.47
N LEU A 379 8.32 6.20 -11.47
CA LEU A 379 7.54 4.96 -11.47
C LEU A 379 8.44 3.72 -11.34
N VAL A 380 9.52 3.64 -12.11
CA VAL A 380 10.45 2.49 -12.09
C VAL A 380 11.29 2.46 -10.81
N VAL A 381 11.82 3.59 -10.36
CA VAL A 381 12.70 3.65 -9.17
C VAL A 381 11.90 3.51 -7.88
N LYS A 382 10.68 4.08 -7.82
CA LYS A 382 9.86 4.07 -6.62
C LYS A 382 8.35 4.01 -6.96
N PRO A 383 7.83 2.84 -7.40
CA PRO A 383 6.42 2.69 -7.79
C PRO A 383 5.44 2.99 -6.65
N MET A 384 5.87 2.79 -5.40
CA MET A 384 5.11 3.15 -4.19
C MET A 384 4.53 4.57 -4.23
N VAL A 385 5.17 5.52 -4.94
CA VAL A 385 4.68 6.91 -5.05
C VAL A 385 3.27 6.95 -5.66
N PHE A 386 2.95 6.05 -6.59
CA PHE A 386 1.63 5.95 -7.24
C PHE A 386 0.56 5.28 -6.38
N CYS A 387 0.93 4.72 -5.22
CA CYS A 387 0.02 4.11 -4.27
C CYS A 387 -0.25 4.99 -3.04
N ILE A 388 0.41 6.15 -2.94
CA ILE A 388 0.32 7.05 -1.79
C ILE A 388 -0.65 8.18 -2.11
N ASP A 389 -1.31 8.68 -1.08
CA ASP A 389 -2.23 9.81 -1.19
C ASP A 389 -1.53 11.11 -1.60
N LEU A 390 -2.08 11.80 -2.60
CA LEU A 390 -1.51 13.04 -3.13
C LEU A 390 -1.53 14.16 -2.10
N GLU A 391 -2.71 14.46 -1.55
CA GLU A 391 -2.96 15.66 -0.72
C GLU A 391 -2.32 15.56 0.66
N SER A 392 -2.52 14.43 1.34
CA SER A 392 -2.04 14.24 2.71
C SER A 392 -0.53 13.96 2.78
N ASN A 393 0.12 13.65 1.65
CA ASN A 393 1.51 13.19 1.63
C ASN A 393 2.43 13.96 0.69
N ILE A 394 2.12 14.02 -0.61
CA ILE A 394 3.02 14.56 -1.63
C ILE A 394 2.92 16.10 -1.65
N VAL A 395 1.71 16.64 -1.64
CA VAL A 395 1.45 18.09 -1.60
C VAL A 395 2.08 18.71 -0.35
N GLN A 396 1.93 18.10 0.82
CA GLN A 396 2.54 18.59 2.07
C GLN A 396 4.07 18.73 1.98
N LYS A 397 4.76 17.79 1.31
CA LYS A 397 6.21 17.87 1.12
C LYS A 397 6.59 18.96 0.15
N VAL A 398 5.86 19.09 -0.95
CA VAL A 398 6.11 20.12 -1.95
C VAL A 398 5.89 21.51 -1.35
N ARG A 399 4.80 21.72 -0.61
CA ARG A 399 4.55 22.96 0.14
C ARG A 399 5.69 23.30 1.09
N PHE A 400 6.15 22.32 1.87
CA PHE A 400 7.32 22.54 2.73
C PHE A 400 8.56 23.03 1.96
N PHE A 401 8.85 22.49 0.77
CA PHE A 401 9.96 22.99 -0.05
C PHE A 401 9.69 24.35 -0.68
N GLN A 402 8.44 24.65 -1.03
CA GLN A 402 8.01 25.98 -1.49
C GLN A 402 8.15 27.04 -0.39
N ASP A 403 7.74 26.71 0.85
CA ASP A 403 7.86 27.57 2.02
C ASP A 403 9.33 27.88 2.36
N MET A 404 10.25 26.97 2.01
CA MET A 404 11.69 27.20 2.08
C MET A 404 12.21 28.11 0.96
N GLY A 405 11.41 28.45 -0.05
CA GLY A 405 11.79 29.28 -1.20
C GLY A 405 12.33 28.50 -2.40
N ILE A 406 12.15 27.17 -2.46
CA ILE A 406 12.56 26.37 -3.62
C ILE A 406 11.50 26.50 -4.72
N ARG A 407 11.91 26.90 -5.92
CA ARG A 407 11.01 27.01 -7.08
C ARG A 407 10.47 25.66 -7.53
N ASN A 408 9.25 25.64 -8.08
CA ASN A 408 8.59 24.42 -8.55
C ASN A 408 9.43 23.61 -9.54
N ASP A 409 10.13 24.26 -10.48
CA ASP A 409 10.97 23.59 -11.46
C ASP A 409 12.19 22.90 -10.82
N ALA A 410 12.77 23.50 -9.77
CA ALA A 410 13.82 22.89 -8.99
C ALA A 410 13.30 21.72 -8.15
N ILE A 411 12.10 21.84 -7.56
CA ILE A 411 11.43 20.75 -6.84
C ILE A 411 11.20 19.57 -7.79
N GLY A 412 10.66 19.80 -8.99
CA GLY A 412 10.46 18.75 -10.00
C GLY A 412 11.75 18.01 -10.31
N LYS A 413 12.85 18.73 -10.55
CA LYS A 413 14.20 18.15 -10.77
C LYS A 413 14.68 17.34 -9.56
N MET A 414 14.46 17.82 -8.33
CA MET A 414 14.81 17.09 -7.11
C MET A 414 14.05 15.76 -7.00
N LEU A 415 12.75 15.77 -7.26
CA LEU A 415 11.89 14.58 -7.19
C LEU A 415 12.29 13.52 -8.22
N VAL A 416 12.66 13.93 -9.44
CA VAL A 416 13.16 13.02 -10.49
C VAL A 416 14.58 12.52 -10.18
N LYS A 417 15.42 13.37 -9.58
CA LYS A 417 16.78 12.98 -9.17
C LYS A 417 16.74 11.94 -8.05
N PHE A 418 15.84 12.13 -7.06
CA PHE A 418 15.71 11.25 -5.91
C PHE A 418 14.24 10.95 -5.55
N PRO A 419 13.58 10.05 -6.32
CA PRO A 419 12.18 9.66 -6.10
C PRO A 419 11.84 9.15 -4.68
N PRO A 420 12.74 8.43 -3.96
CA PRO A 420 12.48 7.98 -2.59
C PRO A 420 12.11 9.11 -1.62
N LEU A 421 12.47 10.36 -1.91
CA LEU A 421 12.11 11.53 -1.10
C LEU A 421 10.60 11.62 -0.82
N LEU A 422 9.76 11.26 -1.80
CA LEU A 422 8.31 11.31 -1.66
C LEU A 422 7.77 10.30 -0.65
N THR A 423 8.52 9.24 -0.37
CA THR A 423 8.13 8.19 0.59
C THR A 423 8.63 8.44 2.02
N TYR A 424 9.48 9.45 2.23
CA TYR A 424 9.99 9.77 3.57
C TYR A 424 8.99 10.58 4.37
N SER A 425 8.98 10.38 5.70
CA SER A 425 8.16 11.18 6.59
C SER A 425 8.65 12.64 6.61
N LEU A 426 7.76 13.58 6.29
CA LEU A 426 8.07 15.00 6.36
C LEU A 426 8.54 15.41 7.77
N LEU A 427 7.78 14.99 8.79
CA LEU A 427 8.01 15.39 10.19
C LEU A 427 9.14 14.60 10.87
N LYS A 428 9.24 13.28 10.61
CA LYS A 428 10.21 12.43 11.32
C LYS A 428 11.56 12.32 10.61
N LYS A 429 11.65 12.71 9.34
CA LYS A 429 12.85 12.49 8.52
C LYS A 429 13.32 13.75 7.81
N ILE A 430 12.49 14.37 6.97
CA ILE A 430 12.89 15.51 6.14
C ILE A 430 13.20 16.74 7.02
N ARG A 431 12.22 17.21 7.80
CA ARG A 431 12.38 18.41 8.66
C ARG A 431 13.56 18.30 9.64
N PRO A 432 13.75 17.19 10.38
CA PRO A 432 14.88 17.06 11.29
C PRO A 432 16.25 17.15 10.60
N VAL A 433 16.37 16.62 9.37
CA VAL A 433 17.63 16.72 8.61
C VAL A 433 17.89 18.17 8.18
N VAL A 434 16.87 18.88 7.71
CA VAL A 434 16.99 20.31 7.37
C VAL A 434 17.43 21.12 8.59
N ILE A 435 16.77 20.92 9.75
CA ILE A 435 17.11 21.60 11.00
C ILE A 435 18.55 21.28 11.41
N PHE A 436 18.98 20.01 11.32
CA PHE A 436 20.34 19.62 11.62
C PHE A 436 21.37 20.35 10.74
N LEU A 437 21.12 20.45 9.44
CA LEU A 437 22.02 21.14 8.51
C LEU A 437 22.19 22.61 8.87
N MET A 438 21.09 23.30 9.20
CA MET A 438 21.09 24.72 9.56
C MET A 438 21.71 24.99 10.94
N THR A 439 21.33 24.21 11.95
CA THR A 439 21.66 24.51 13.36
C THR A 439 22.97 23.89 13.81
N ARG A 440 23.26 22.65 13.40
CA ARG A 440 24.42 21.88 13.89
C ARG A 440 25.54 21.77 12.88
N ALA A 441 25.23 21.69 11.58
CA ALA A 441 26.23 21.54 10.52
C ALA A 441 26.71 22.86 9.90
N GLY A 442 26.16 24.00 10.36
CA GLY A 442 26.65 25.34 10.00
C GLY A 442 26.20 25.88 8.65
N VAL A 443 25.28 25.19 7.96
CA VAL A 443 24.75 25.66 6.66
C VAL A 443 23.90 26.90 6.89
N THR A 444 24.16 27.97 6.15
CA THR A 444 23.44 29.23 6.30
C THR A 444 21.98 29.10 5.81
N PRO A 445 21.05 29.94 6.33
CA PRO A 445 19.69 30.00 5.81
C PRO A 445 19.58 30.38 4.33
N THR A 446 20.58 31.08 3.78
CA THR A 446 20.62 31.43 2.36
C THR A 446 21.07 30.26 1.50
N ASP A 447 21.95 29.39 2.02
CA ASP A 447 22.50 28.26 1.26
C ASP A 447 21.68 26.97 1.40
N ILE A 448 20.83 26.84 2.43
CA ILE A 448 20.10 25.59 2.69
C ILE A 448 19.21 25.15 1.51
N THR A 449 18.59 26.11 0.83
CA THR A 449 17.76 25.86 -0.36
C THR A 449 18.58 25.28 -1.50
N LYS A 450 19.76 25.88 -1.75
CA LYS A 450 20.75 25.40 -2.72
C LYS A 450 21.25 23.99 -2.37
N VAL A 451 21.60 23.75 -1.10
CA VAL A 451 22.07 22.44 -0.61
C VAL A 451 21.04 21.34 -0.90
N ILE A 452 19.78 21.59 -0.53
CA ILE A 452 18.68 20.62 -0.68
C ILE A 452 18.34 20.41 -2.17
N ALA A 453 18.35 21.48 -2.97
CA ALA A 453 18.10 21.38 -4.41
C ALA A 453 19.19 20.60 -5.15
N LEU A 454 20.45 20.81 -4.78
CA LEU A 454 21.58 20.13 -5.40
C LEU A 454 21.73 18.68 -4.93
N ALA A 455 21.40 18.36 -3.68
CA ALA A 455 21.57 17.02 -3.11
C ALA A 455 20.39 16.59 -2.22
N PRO A 456 19.20 16.36 -2.81
CA PRO A 456 18.02 15.88 -2.06
C PRO A 456 18.27 14.55 -1.33
N GLU A 457 19.27 13.77 -1.75
CA GLU A 457 19.66 12.51 -1.11
C GLU A 457 20.15 12.69 0.34
N LEU A 458 20.61 13.89 0.72
CA LEU A 458 20.97 14.18 2.11
C LEU A 458 19.79 13.99 3.06
N LEU A 459 18.57 14.31 2.61
CA LEU A 459 17.33 14.16 3.39
C LEU A 459 17.04 12.68 3.73
N GLY A 460 17.62 11.73 2.99
CA GLY A 460 17.54 10.30 3.28
C GLY A 460 18.54 9.82 4.34
N CYS A 461 19.58 10.59 4.65
CA CYS A 461 20.66 10.14 5.52
C CYS A 461 20.23 10.08 6.99
N SER A 462 20.83 9.16 7.76
CA SER A 462 20.65 9.14 9.22
C SER A 462 21.47 10.28 9.84
N ILE A 463 20.84 11.10 10.67
CA ILE A 463 21.51 12.18 11.39
C ILE A 463 22.62 11.58 12.26
N SER A 464 22.25 10.72 13.22
CA SER A 464 23.18 10.18 14.21
C SER A 464 24.25 9.26 13.62
N LYS A 465 23.88 8.38 12.67
CA LYS A 465 24.81 7.36 12.14
C LYS A 465 25.69 7.86 10.98
N LYS A 466 25.31 8.94 10.32
CA LYS A 466 25.99 9.39 9.09
C LYS A 466 26.35 10.87 9.10
N LEU A 467 25.37 11.76 9.20
CA LEU A 467 25.60 13.19 9.05
C LEU A 467 26.42 13.77 10.22
N GLU A 468 26.03 13.45 11.45
CA GLU A 468 26.72 13.91 12.66
C GLU A 468 28.14 13.35 12.78
N VAL A 469 28.34 12.09 12.39
CA VAL A 469 29.67 11.45 12.39
C VAL A 469 30.61 12.15 11.41
N ASN A 470 30.15 12.44 10.19
CA ASN A 470 30.94 13.17 9.20
C ASN A 470 31.22 14.60 9.66
N MET A 471 30.22 15.29 10.21
CA MET A 471 30.38 16.63 10.78
C MET A 471 31.46 16.64 11.86
N LYS A 472 31.38 15.75 12.86
CA LYS A 472 32.38 15.63 13.93
C LYS A 472 33.77 15.33 13.38
N TYR A 473 33.88 14.49 12.36
CA TYR A 473 35.14 14.21 11.70
C TYR A 473 35.77 15.48 11.12
N PHE A 474 35.04 16.28 10.32
CA PHE A 474 35.59 17.52 9.76
C PHE A 474 35.95 18.55 10.83
N LEU A 475 35.15 18.69 11.88
CA LEU A 475 35.49 19.55 13.02
C LEU A 475 36.78 19.09 13.72
N SER A 476 36.99 17.77 13.86
CA SER A 476 38.22 17.21 14.44
C SER A 476 39.48 17.49 13.62
N LEU A 477 39.34 17.87 12.34
CA LEU A 477 40.46 18.28 11.48
C LEU A 477 40.88 19.75 11.73
N GLY A 478 40.15 20.49 12.57
CA GLY A 478 40.36 21.92 12.81
C GLY A 478 39.55 22.84 11.89
N ILE A 479 38.60 22.30 11.12
CA ILE A 479 37.69 23.09 10.29
C ILE A 479 36.62 23.69 11.19
N SER A 480 36.46 25.02 11.17
CA SER A 480 35.41 25.68 11.95
C SER A 480 34.01 25.35 11.43
N ILE A 481 32.99 25.45 12.28
CA ILE A 481 31.62 25.12 11.87
C ILE A 481 31.11 26.01 10.72
N ARG A 482 31.52 27.28 10.67
CA ARG A 482 31.18 28.20 9.59
C ARG A 482 31.83 27.79 8.26
N GLN A 483 33.12 27.42 8.30
CA GLN A 483 33.81 26.90 7.12
C GLN A 483 33.17 25.60 6.63
N LEU A 484 32.86 24.68 7.54
CA LEU A 484 32.18 23.43 7.19
C LEU A 484 30.82 23.69 6.53
N GLY A 485 30.05 24.65 7.04
CA GLY A 485 28.80 25.10 6.44
C GLY A 485 28.97 25.54 4.98
N ALA A 486 29.95 26.40 4.70
CA ALA A 486 30.29 26.82 3.34
C ALA A 486 30.74 25.65 2.46
N MET A 487 31.57 24.75 3.00
CA MET A 487 32.00 23.55 2.27
C MET A 487 30.82 22.65 1.89
N ILE A 488 29.82 22.52 2.77
CA ILE A 488 28.59 21.76 2.50
C ILE A 488 27.73 22.49 1.46
N ALA A 489 27.65 23.83 1.51
CA ALA A 489 26.94 24.63 0.51
C ALA A 489 27.50 24.45 -0.90
N ASP A 490 28.83 24.35 -1.01
CA ASP A 490 29.52 24.16 -2.28
C ASP A 490 29.52 22.72 -2.76
N PHE A 491 29.64 21.76 -1.83
CA PHE A 491 29.63 20.34 -2.15
C PHE A 491 28.82 19.53 -1.11
N PRO A 492 27.48 19.53 -1.22
CA PRO A 492 26.59 18.86 -0.25
C PRO A 492 26.89 17.37 -0.03
N MET A 493 27.39 16.71 -1.07
CA MET A 493 27.75 15.29 -1.06
C MET A 493 28.88 14.96 -0.08
N LEU A 494 29.61 15.95 0.44
CA LEU A 494 30.67 15.80 1.43
C LEU A 494 30.25 14.93 2.63
N LEU A 495 29.04 15.14 3.15
CA LEU A 495 28.54 14.42 4.34
C LEU A 495 28.08 12.98 4.06
N ARG A 496 28.06 12.54 2.80
CA ARG A 496 27.63 11.18 2.41
C ARG A 496 28.79 10.20 2.27
N TYR A 497 30.02 10.68 2.18
CA TYR A 497 31.19 9.80 2.07
C TYR A 497 31.40 8.95 3.32
N ASN A 498 32.05 7.79 3.15
CA ASN A 498 32.54 7.03 4.30
C ASN A 498 33.84 7.68 4.80
N ILE A 499 33.94 7.86 6.12
CA ILE A 499 35.11 8.44 6.77
C ILE A 499 36.36 7.59 6.50
N ASP A 500 36.20 6.26 6.38
CA ASP A 500 37.29 5.35 6.04
C ASP A 500 37.90 5.65 4.65
N VAL A 501 37.12 6.29 3.76
CA VAL A 501 37.57 6.73 2.43
C VAL A 501 38.10 8.17 2.47
N LEU A 502 37.55 9.02 3.35
CA LEU A 502 37.99 10.41 3.51
C LEU A 502 39.35 10.50 4.21
N ARG A 503 39.57 9.68 5.23
CA ARG A 503 40.74 9.75 6.11
C ARG A 503 42.06 9.50 5.37
N PRO A 504 42.22 8.46 4.52
CA PRO A 504 43.42 8.27 3.73
C PRO A 504 43.71 9.44 2.79
N LYS A 505 42.68 10.01 2.16
CA LYS A 505 42.82 11.18 1.25
C LYS A 505 43.34 12.40 2.01
N TYR A 506 42.77 12.68 3.18
CA TYR A 506 43.24 13.78 4.03
C TYR A 506 44.67 13.54 4.54
N GLN A 507 44.98 12.31 4.98
CA GLN A 507 46.33 11.96 5.45
C GLN A 507 47.36 12.14 4.35
N TYR A 508 47.07 11.69 3.12
CA TYR A 508 47.95 11.87 1.98
C TYR A 508 48.20 13.36 1.68
N LEU A 509 47.15 14.17 1.68
CA LEU A 509 47.26 15.61 1.47
C LEU A 509 48.18 16.29 2.50
N ARG A 510 48.00 15.96 3.79
CA ARG A 510 48.77 16.60 4.87
C ARG A 510 50.18 16.06 5.03
N ARG A 511 50.36 14.74 4.93
CA ARG A 511 51.64 14.07 5.21
C ARG A 511 52.53 13.93 3.98
N THR A 512 51.94 13.68 2.81
CA THR A 512 52.71 13.40 1.58
C THR A 512 52.74 14.60 0.63
N MET A 513 51.61 15.28 0.42
CA MET A 513 51.58 16.50 -0.41
C MET A 513 51.99 17.76 0.35
N VAL A 514 52.06 17.68 1.69
CA VAL A 514 52.42 18.78 2.60
C VAL A 514 51.61 20.06 2.34
N ARG A 515 50.30 19.92 2.12
CA ARG A 515 49.39 21.05 1.82
C ARG A 515 48.66 21.58 3.04
N PRO A 516 48.33 22.88 3.11
CA PRO A 516 47.53 23.43 4.18
C PRO A 516 46.10 22.86 4.19
N LEU A 517 45.44 22.90 5.35
CA LEU A 517 44.02 22.53 5.46
C LEU A 517 43.11 23.42 4.58
N LEU A 518 43.52 24.68 4.39
CA LEU A 518 42.81 25.68 3.59
C LEU A 518 42.52 25.19 2.16
N ASP A 519 43.45 24.45 1.53
CA ASP A 519 43.26 23.92 0.18
C ASP A 519 42.00 23.04 0.05
N VAL A 520 41.63 22.32 1.12
CA VAL A 520 40.43 21.45 1.14
C VAL A 520 39.17 22.24 1.47
N ILE A 521 39.31 23.32 2.25
CA ILE A 521 38.21 24.22 2.55
C ILE A 521 37.80 24.98 1.28
N GLU A 522 38.77 25.49 0.52
CA GLU A 522 38.54 26.15 -0.77
C GLU A 522 38.09 25.17 -1.87
N PHE A 523 38.49 23.90 -1.79
CA PHE A 523 38.11 22.88 -2.77
C PHE A 523 37.61 21.58 -2.11
N PRO A 524 36.40 21.56 -1.52
CA PRO A 524 35.85 20.39 -0.83
C PRO A 524 35.68 19.17 -1.73
N ARG A 525 35.53 19.41 -3.04
CA ARG A 525 35.45 18.39 -4.08
C ARG A 525 36.72 17.53 -4.16
N PHE A 526 37.84 17.93 -3.55
CA PHE A 526 39.03 17.10 -3.36
C PHE A 526 38.68 15.66 -2.93
N PHE A 527 37.77 15.50 -1.97
CA PHE A 527 37.36 14.19 -1.45
C PHE A 527 36.58 13.32 -2.44
N SER A 528 36.08 13.88 -3.53
CA SER A 528 35.34 13.13 -4.56
C SER A 528 36.26 12.36 -5.51
N TYR A 529 37.51 12.77 -5.67
CA TYR A 529 38.47 12.14 -6.57
C TYR A 529 39.08 10.88 -5.97
N SER A 530 39.41 9.90 -6.82
CA SER A 530 40.10 8.67 -6.41
C SER A 530 41.51 8.98 -5.88
N LEU A 531 41.88 8.37 -4.75
CA LEU A 531 43.20 8.58 -4.16
C LEU A 531 44.27 7.95 -5.06
N GLU A 532 44.16 6.64 -5.30
CA GLU A 532 45.10 5.84 -6.07
C GLU A 532 45.01 6.14 -7.56
N GLY A 533 43.80 6.41 -8.06
CA GLY A 533 43.57 6.58 -9.50
C GLY A 533 43.79 7.99 -10.04
N ARG A 534 43.81 9.04 -9.19
CA ARG A 534 43.89 10.42 -9.68
C ARG A 534 44.72 11.35 -8.81
N ILE A 535 44.53 11.35 -7.49
CA ILE A 535 45.27 12.26 -6.59
C ILE A 535 46.75 11.92 -6.57
N ILE A 536 47.10 10.65 -6.30
CA ILE A 536 48.49 10.20 -6.22
C ILE A 536 49.22 10.34 -7.57
N PRO A 537 48.70 9.85 -8.71
CA PRO A 537 49.41 9.94 -9.99
C PRO A 537 49.69 11.38 -10.40
N ARG A 538 48.69 12.28 -10.31
CA ARG A 538 48.86 13.68 -10.68
C ARG A 538 49.80 14.43 -9.74
N HIS A 539 49.78 14.11 -8.45
CA HIS A 539 50.75 14.67 -7.51
C HIS A 539 52.18 14.24 -7.86
N LYS A 540 52.42 12.96 -8.19
CA LYS A 540 53.76 12.47 -8.60
C LYS A 540 54.28 13.19 -9.83
N ILE A 541 53.46 13.32 -10.88
CA ILE A 541 53.83 14.04 -12.11
C ILE A 541 54.25 15.48 -11.79
N LEU A 542 53.51 16.18 -10.91
CA LEU A 542 53.86 17.54 -10.52
C LEU A 542 55.19 17.62 -9.75
N VAL A 543 55.45 16.65 -8.85
CA VAL A 543 56.71 16.57 -8.09
C VAL A 543 57.90 16.28 -9.01
N GLU A 544 57.78 15.30 -9.90
CA GLU A 544 58.81 14.94 -10.89
C GLU A 544 59.15 16.14 -11.78
N ASN A 545 58.13 16.88 -12.19
CA ASN A 545 58.28 18.09 -12.98
C ASN A 545 58.53 19.35 -12.14
N ARG A 546 58.77 19.27 -10.83
CA ARG A 546 59.01 20.40 -9.90
C ARG A 546 58.05 21.58 -10.09
N ILE A 547 56.77 21.29 -10.29
CA ILE A 547 55.71 22.28 -10.47
C ILE A 547 54.68 22.11 -9.36
N ASN A 548 54.00 23.21 -9.02
CA ASN A 548 52.94 23.20 -8.04
C ASN A 548 51.67 23.87 -8.61
N PHE A 549 50.53 23.16 -8.56
CA PHE A 549 49.21 23.72 -8.87
C PHE A 549 48.31 23.74 -7.63
N LYS A 550 47.34 24.67 -7.61
CA LYS A 550 46.18 24.60 -6.70
C LYS A 550 45.41 23.30 -6.96
N LEU A 551 44.78 22.73 -5.92
CA LEU A 551 44.09 21.44 -6.02
C LEU A 551 43.02 21.41 -7.12
N HIS A 552 42.26 22.49 -7.30
CA HIS A 552 41.24 22.54 -8.35
C HIS A 552 41.85 22.45 -9.75
N HIS A 553 42.97 23.14 -10.03
CA HIS A 553 43.68 23.04 -11.32
C HIS A 553 44.33 21.66 -11.51
N MET A 554 44.78 21.02 -10.43
CA MET A 554 45.37 19.69 -10.48
C MET A 554 44.33 18.60 -10.76
N LEU A 555 43.13 18.69 -10.16
CA LEU A 555 42.19 17.56 -10.11
C LEU A 555 40.96 17.72 -11.02
N ALA A 556 40.49 18.95 -11.23
CA ALA A 556 39.24 19.18 -11.94
C ALA A 556 39.35 19.01 -13.47
N SER A 557 40.54 19.23 -14.04
CA SER A 557 40.77 19.14 -15.48
C SER A 557 40.79 17.70 -16.00
N THR A 558 40.52 17.50 -17.29
CA THR A 558 40.72 16.21 -17.97
C THR A 558 42.21 15.80 -17.96
N ASP A 559 42.53 14.58 -18.34
CA ASP A 559 43.92 14.11 -18.38
C ASP A 559 44.72 14.89 -19.44
N GLU A 560 44.17 15.09 -20.63
CA GLU A 560 44.78 15.92 -21.69
C GLU A 560 45.01 17.37 -21.28
N GLU A 561 44.01 18.00 -20.65
CA GLU A 561 44.16 19.38 -20.16
C GLU A 561 45.20 19.48 -19.04
N PHE A 562 45.26 18.46 -18.18
CA PHE A 562 46.24 18.39 -17.12
C PHE A 562 47.65 18.29 -17.70
N GLU A 563 47.88 17.38 -18.65
CA GLU A 563 49.16 17.22 -19.35
C GLU A 563 49.58 18.50 -20.06
N ARG A 564 48.66 19.14 -20.79
CA ARG A 564 48.92 20.42 -21.47
C ARG A 564 49.32 21.52 -20.47
N LYS A 565 48.64 21.61 -19.33
CA LYS A 565 48.98 22.57 -18.26
C LYS A 565 50.34 22.29 -17.67
N VAL A 566 50.69 21.02 -17.45
CA VAL A 566 52.01 20.60 -16.98
C VAL A 566 53.08 20.97 -17.99
N ALA A 567 52.94 20.60 -19.26
CA ALA A 567 53.88 20.93 -20.33
C ALA A 567 54.11 22.45 -20.44
N ALA A 568 53.04 23.24 -20.48
CA ALA A 568 53.15 24.70 -20.53
C ALA A 568 53.84 25.30 -19.29
N ALA A 569 53.64 24.70 -18.10
CA ALA A 569 54.31 25.13 -16.88
C ALA A 569 55.80 24.72 -16.85
N VAL A 570 56.14 23.54 -17.38
CA VAL A 570 57.53 23.09 -17.57
C VAL A 570 58.25 24.04 -18.53
N ASP A 571 57.65 24.35 -19.68
CA ASP A 571 58.22 25.26 -20.67
C ASP A 571 58.46 26.66 -20.10
N ARG A 572 57.49 27.21 -19.35
CA ARG A 572 57.64 28.50 -18.67
C ARG A 572 58.82 28.48 -17.70
N ARG A 573 58.99 27.41 -16.93
CA ARG A 573 60.12 27.26 -16.02
C ARG A 573 61.45 27.21 -16.79
N ILE A 574 61.54 26.39 -17.84
CA ILE A 574 62.76 26.26 -18.65
C ILE A 574 63.15 27.61 -19.27
N ARG A 575 62.18 28.36 -19.80
CA ARG A 575 62.40 29.73 -20.31
C ARG A 575 62.88 30.70 -19.24
N PHE A 576 62.33 30.61 -18.03
CA PHE A 576 62.77 31.44 -16.91
C PHE A 576 64.20 31.10 -16.47
N GLU A 577 64.52 29.82 -16.28
CA GLU A 577 65.84 29.36 -15.86
C GLU A 577 66.93 29.70 -16.88
N SER A 578 66.63 29.60 -18.18
CA SER A 578 67.55 30.00 -19.25
C SER A 578 67.77 31.52 -19.32
N SER A 579 66.72 32.33 -19.14
CA SER A 579 66.82 33.79 -19.08
C SER A 579 67.64 34.28 -17.88
N VAL A 580 67.48 33.65 -16.71
CA VAL A 580 68.27 33.96 -15.51
C VAL A 580 69.75 33.61 -15.74
N LYS A 581 70.05 32.44 -16.32
CA LYS A 581 71.43 32.06 -16.66
C LYS A 581 72.07 33.04 -17.65
N ALA A 582 71.33 33.51 -18.66
CA ALA A 582 71.84 34.49 -19.62
C ALA A 582 72.15 35.86 -18.98
N ARG A 583 71.34 36.32 -18.02
CA ARG A 583 71.58 37.57 -17.28
C ARG A 583 72.79 37.48 -16.35
N THR A 584 73.01 36.33 -15.71
CA THR A 584 74.19 36.12 -14.84
C THR A 584 75.50 36.14 -15.63
N VAL A 585 75.49 35.66 -16.88
CA VAL A 585 76.67 35.69 -17.77
C VAL A 585 76.98 37.10 -18.30
N SER A 586 75.98 37.95 -18.51
CA SER A 586 76.21 39.38 -18.88
C SER A 586 76.60 40.26 -17.69
N GLY A 587 76.16 39.93 -16.47
CA GLY A 587 76.48 40.70 -15.26
C GLY A 587 77.91 40.53 -14.74
N SER A 588 78.66 39.53 -15.21
CA SER A 588 80.07 39.31 -14.80
C SER A 588 81.10 40.08 -15.63
N LEU A 589 80.68 40.85 -16.64
CA LEU A 589 81.58 41.63 -17.53
C LEU A 589 81.62 43.13 -17.23
N LEU A 590 80.87 43.64 -16.25
CA LEU A 590 80.87 45.07 -15.89
C LEU A 590 80.91 45.27 -14.37
N ARG A 591 82.02 44.89 -13.74
CA ARG A 591 82.32 45.32 -12.36
C ARG A 591 83.81 45.57 -12.11
N THR A 592 84.34 46.61 -12.76
CA THR A 592 85.46 47.42 -12.25
C THR A 592 85.23 48.88 -12.63
N CYS A 593 84.67 49.65 -11.69
CA CYS A 593 85.06 51.03 -11.34
C CYS A 593 84.10 51.55 -10.25
N SER A 594 84.70 52.09 -9.19
CA SER A 594 84.07 52.66 -8.00
C SER A 594 83.39 54.00 -8.28
N GLU A 595 82.31 54.33 -7.55
CA GLU A 595 82.16 55.54 -6.72
C GLU A 595 80.76 55.64 -6.03
N VAL A 596 80.80 55.80 -4.70
CA VAL A 596 80.02 56.68 -3.78
C VAL A 596 78.46 56.80 -3.87
N VAL A 597 77.74 56.02 -3.03
CA VAL A 597 76.73 56.33 -1.95
C VAL A 597 76.03 57.74 -1.90
N PRO A 598 74.79 58.03 -1.35
CA PRO A 598 73.66 57.25 -0.74
C PRO A 598 72.18 57.69 -1.06
N ARG A 599 71.21 56.94 -0.49
CA ARG A 599 69.94 57.32 0.24
C ARG A 599 68.60 56.82 -0.31
N ASP A 600 67.83 56.19 0.60
CA ASP A 600 66.37 56.21 0.88
C ASP A 600 65.40 56.19 -0.33
N SER A 601 64.31 55.42 -0.41
CA SER A 601 63.26 55.12 0.58
C SER A 601 62.20 54.19 -0.06
N GLU A 602 61.48 53.45 0.80
CA GLU A 602 60.07 53.01 0.64
C GLU A 602 59.66 51.93 -0.37
N SER A 603 59.15 50.82 0.18
CA SER A 603 58.06 50.00 -0.38
C SER A 603 56.76 50.80 -0.44
N PRO A 604 55.81 50.50 -1.35
CA PRO A 604 54.64 49.75 -0.87
C PRO A 604 53.89 48.86 -1.89
N ASP A 605 53.21 47.86 -1.32
CA ASP A 605 51.88 47.30 -1.63
C ASP A 605 51.36 47.15 -3.07
N CYS A 606 50.96 45.91 -3.38
CA CYS A 606 49.94 45.62 -4.40
C CYS A 606 48.69 45.04 -3.72
N SER A 607 47.67 45.89 -3.58
CA SER A 607 46.27 45.48 -3.44
C SER A 607 45.51 45.83 -4.72
N ASN A 608 44.46 45.04 -4.98
CA ASN A 608 43.40 45.20 -5.98
C ASN A 608 43.75 44.91 -7.44
N ILE A 609 43.27 43.77 -7.96
CA ILE A 609 42.49 43.78 -9.22
C ILE A 609 41.30 42.83 -9.05
N THR A 610 40.14 43.43 -9.24
CA THR A 610 38.78 42.90 -9.34
C THR A 610 38.59 41.94 -10.52
N THR A 611 37.66 41.02 -10.27
CA THR A 611 36.87 40.21 -11.21
C THR A 611 36.70 40.75 -12.62
N GLU A 612 36.86 39.88 -13.63
CA GLU A 612 35.79 39.66 -14.62
C GLU A 612 35.94 38.28 -15.28
N SER A 613 34.83 37.54 -15.26
CA SER A 613 34.66 36.24 -15.87
C SER A 613 33.88 36.39 -17.17
N SER A 614 34.43 35.92 -18.28
CA SER A 614 33.66 35.64 -19.49
C SER A 614 34.18 34.37 -20.13
N TYR A 615 33.33 33.35 -20.14
CA TYR A 615 33.53 32.09 -20.87
C TYR A 615 32.38 31.99 -21.88
N SER A 616 32.71 32.11 -23.16
CA SER A 616 31.98 31.61 -24.33
C SER A 616 33.05 31.02 -25.24
N GLY A 617 32.98 29.82 -25.80
CA GLY A 617 31.80 29.13 -26.31
C GLY A 617 31.82 29.19 -27.84
N SER A 618 32.67 28.33 -28.44
CA SER A 618 32.61 27.76 -29.81
C SER A 618 32.70 28.65 -31.07
N GLU A 619 33.72 28.34 -31.89
CA GLU A 619 33.92 28.63 -33.34
C GLU A 619 32.82 27.96 -34.20
N GLU A 620 32.11 28.71 -35.04
CA GLU A 620 32.26 28.94 -36.50
C GLU A 620 31.86 27.81 -37.47
N SER A 621 30.83 28.11 -38.29
CA SER A 621 30.79 27.82 -39.73
C SER A 621 29.76 28.73 -40.45
N ILE A 622 30.28 29.70 -41.23
CA ILE A 622 29.96 30.12 -42.63
C ILE A 622 28.50 29.84 -43.12
N SER A 623 27.67 30.76 -43.66
CA SER A 623 27.83 31.85 -44.67
C SER A 623 26.59 32.80 -44.70
N PRO A 624 26.60 33.92 -45.48
CA PRO A 624 25.83 35.14 -45.20
C PRO A 624 24.58 35.37 -46.07
N SER A 625 23.61 36.16 -45.57
CA SER A 625 22.83 37.10 -46.39
C SER A 625 22.05 38.12 -45.53
N LEU A 626 22.47 39.38 -45.67
CA LEU A 626 21.67 40.61 -45.79
C LEU A 626 20.17 40.54 -45.45
N THR A 627 19.69 41.34 -44.49
CA THR A 627 19.06 42.66 -44.75
C THR A 627 18.57 43.30 -43.45
N GLU A 628 18.66 44.63 -43.45
CA GLU A 628 18.34 45.59 -42.40
C GLU A 628 16.83 45.74 -42.13
N SER A 629 16.56 46.57 -41.10
CA SER A 629 15.31 47.30 -40.80
C SER A 629 14.36 46.56 -39.85
N THR A 630 13.88 47.10 -38.72
CA THR A 630 13.95 48.46 -38.15
C THR A 630 13.48 48.39 -36.68
N ILE A 631 14.09 49.22 -35.82
CA ILE A 631 13.63 49.75 -34.51
C ILE A 631 13.66 48.80 -33.30
#